data_AF-A0A3D2WB73-F1
#
_entry.id   AF-A0A3D2WB73-F1
#
_cell.length_a   1.000
_cell.length_b   1.000
_cell.length_c   1.000
_cell.angle_alpha   90.00
_cell.angle_beta   90.00
_cell.angle_gamma   90.00
#
_symmetry.space_group_name_H-M   'P 1'
#
loop_
_entity.id
_entity.type
_entity.pdbx_description
1 polymer ?
#
loop_
_entity_poly.entity_id
_entity_poly.type
_entity_poly.pdbx_seq_one_letter_code
_entity_poly.pdbx_strand_id
1 'polypeptide(L)' 'LTPAPEIAHYVVEHLKKRGILLGSDGPDHNVIKIKPPMSFSGSDADRVINELDQVLAHDFVHDSSLVQSKD' A
#
# COMPACT_ATOMS: atom_id res chain seq x y z
N LEU A 1 -11.38 -14.20 -5.46
CA LEU A 1 -11.08 -12.83 -4.98
C LEU A 1 -10.86 -11.96 -6.20
N THR A 2 -11.44 -10.76 -6.24
CA THR A 2 -11.23 -9.78 -7.31
C THR A 2 -10.04 -8.89 -6.95
N PRO A 3 -9.15 -8.51 -7.90
CA PRO A 3 -8.07 -7.57 -7.63
C PRO A 3 -8.59 -6.23 -7.08
N ALA A 4 -7.81 -5.59 -6.20
CA ALA A 4 -8.17 -4.32 -5.55
C ALA A 4 -7.16 -3.18 -5.88
N PRO A 5 -7.08 -2.73 -7.14
CA PRO A 5 -6.12 -1.70 -7.57
C PRO A 5 -6.29 -0.36 -6.83
N GLU A 6 -7.52 0.04 -6.54
CA GLU A 6 -7.81 1.32 -5.89
C GLU A 6 -7.32 1.36 -4.44
N ILE A 7 -7.45 0.22 -3.73
CA ILE A 7 -6.89 0.04 -2.40
C ILE A 7 -5.36 0.09 -2.45
N ALA A 8 -4.73 -0.64 -3.39
CA ALA A 8 -3.28 -0.64 -3.51
C ALA A 8 -2.72 0.76 -3.84
N HIS A 9 -3.37 1.50 -4.73
CA HIS A 9 -3.03 2.89 -5.05
C HIS A 9 -3.18 3.80 -3.82
N TYR A 10 -4.30 3.68 -3.10
CA TYR A 10 -4.54 4.45 -1.87
C TYR A 10 -3.42 4.24 -0.85
N VAL A 11 -3.02 2.99 -0.61
CA VAL A 11 -1.97 2.65 0.36
C VAL A 11 -0.63 3.26 -0.05
N VAL A 12 -0.24 3.11 -1.32
CA VAL A 12 1.03 3.66 -1.84
C VAL A 12 1.07 5.19 -1.71
N GLU A 13 0.00 5.90 -2.09
CA GLU A 13 -0.03 7.37 -1.99
C GLU A 13 -0.05 7.86 -0.53
N HIS A 14 -0.68 7.13 0.40
CA HIS A 14 -0.65 7.52 1.82
C HIS A 14 0.70 7.25 2.48
N LEU A 15 1.39 6.17 2.12
CA LEU A 15 2.77 5.94 2.55
C LEU A 15 3.73 6.99 2.00
N LYS A 16 3.52 7.42 0.75
CA LYS A 16 4.28 8.52 0.14
C LYS A 16 4.14 9.83 0.94
N LYS A 17 2.92 10.18 1.37
CA LYS A 17 2.68 11.34 2.26
C LYS A 17 3.39 11.21 3.61
N ARG A 18 3.60 9.98 4.10
CA ARG A 18 4.35 9.64 5.32
C ARG A 18 5.87 9.51 5.09
N GLY A 19 6.35 9.82 3.88
CA GLY A 19 7.78 9.81 3.53
C GLY A 19 8.34 8.41 3.27
N ILE A 20 7.51 7.47 2.82
CA ILE A 20 7.89 6.12 2.38
C ILE A 20 7.47 5.95 0.92
N LEU A 21 8.44 5.74 0.04
CA LEU A 21 8.20 5.58 -1.39
C LEU A 21 8.14 4.11 -1.77
N LEU A 22 6.94 3.62 -2.08
CA LEU A 22 6.69 2.30 -2.64
C LEU A 22 6.04 2.44 -4.03
N GLY A 23 5.93 1.33 -4.75
CA GLY A 23 5.19 1.29 -6.02
C GLY A 23 4.17 0.16 -6.02
N SER A 24 3.28 0.15 -7.00
CA SER A 24 2.47 -1.02 -7.35
C SER A 24 3.10 -1.81 -8.51
N ASP A 25 2.72 -3.08 -8.64
CA ASP A 25 3.18 -3.99 -9.69
C ASP A 25 2.06 -4.97 -10.11
N GLY A 26 2.35 -5.79 -11.12
CA GLY A 26 1.43 -6.79 -11.68
C GLY A 26 0.42 -6.21 -12.68
N PRO A 27 -0.27 -7.07 -13.46
CA PRO A 27 -1.19 -6.64 -14.51
C PRO A 27 -2.40 -5.86 -13.97
N ASP A 28 -2.83 -6.17 -12.75
CA ASP A 28 -3.97 -5.52 -12.11
C ASP A 28 -3.56 -4.40 -11.15
N HIS A 29 -2.27 -4.03 -11.10
CA HIS A 29 -1.72 -2.96 -10.24
C HIS A 29 -2.12 -3.06 -8.76
N ASN A 30 -2.38 -4.27 -8.25
CA ASN A 30 -2.85 -4.53 -6.89
C ASN A 30 -1.77 -5.12 -5.97
N VAL A 31 -0.52 -5.22 -6.44
CA VAL A 31 0.61 -5.73 -5.66
C VAL A 31 1.47 -4.56 -5.18
N ILE A 32 1.56 -4.34 -3.87
CA ILE A 32 2.48 -3.34 -3.30
C ILE A 32 3.91 -3.90 -3.33
N LYS A 33 4.84 -3.17 -3.95
CA LYS A 33 6.23 -3.56 -4.13
C LYS A 33 7.15 -2.76 -3.21
N ILE A 34 8.01 -3.50 -2.49
CA ILE A 34 9.07 -2.96 -1.64
C ILE A 34 10.41 -3.32 -2.28
N LYS A 35 11.19 -2.31 -2.68
CA LYS A 35 12.51 -2.49 -3.32
C LYS A 35 13.51 -1.45 -2.79
N PRO A 36 14.03 -1.65 -1.57
CA PRO A 36 14.90 -0.67 -0.95
C PRO A 36 16.32 -0.74 -1.54
N PRO A 37 17.18 0.28 -1.26
CA PRO A 37 18.61 0.20 -1.56
C PRO A 37 19.32 -0.87 -0.72
N MET A 38 20.53 -1.29 -1.13
CA MET A 38 21.30 -2.32 -0.40
C MET A 38 21.71 -1.92 1.02
N SER A 39 21.77 -0.63 1.33
CA SER A 39 22.10 -0.11 2.67
C SER A 39 20.89 -0.05 3.62
N PHE A 40 19.72 -0.52 3.18
CA PHE A 40 18.50 -0.50 3.98
C PHE A 40 18.63 -1.39 5.21
N SER A 41 18.33 -0.82 6.37
CA SER A 41 18.56 -1.43 7.68
C SER A 41 17.30 -2.08 8.25
N GLY A 42 17.45 -2.82 9.36
CA GLY A 42 16.31 -3.35 10.12
C GLY A 42 15.39 -2.24 10.63
N SER A 43 15.94 -1.14 11.14
CA SER A 43 15.14 0.00 11.61
C SER A 43 14.35 0.69 10.48
N ASP A 44 14.89 0.69 9.25
CA ASP A 44 14.12 1.19 8.10
C ASP A 44 12.95 0.25 7.78
N ALA A 45 13.16 -1.06 7.89
CA ALA A 45 12.11 -2.06 7.72
C ALA A 45 11.01 -1.89 8.75
N ASP A 46 11.37 -1.73 10.03
CA ASP A 46 10.43 -1.50 11.13
C ASP A 46 9.59 -0.25 10.87
N ARG A 47 10.22 0.84 10.42
CA ARG A 47 9.49 2.07 10.05
C ARG A 47 8.50 1.81 8.91
N VAL A 48 8.93 1.10 7.85
CA VAL A 48 8.05 0.78 6.71
C VAL A 48 6.86 -0.07 7.15
N ILE A 49 7.10 -1.12 7.93
CA ILE A 49 6.06 -2.03 8.40
C ILE A 49 5.07 -1.30 9.32
N ASN A 50 5.56 -0.52 10.28
CA ASN A 50 4.71 0.23 11.19
C ASN A 50 3.81 1.22 10.44
N GLU A 51 4.35 2.00 9.50
CA GLU A 51 3.54 2.93 8.72
C GLU A 51 2.58 2.23 7.76
N LEU A 52 2.99 1.09 7.19
CA LEU A 52 2.12 0.27 6.34
C LEU A 52 0.93 -0.28 7.14
N ASP A 53 1.16 -0.79 8.35
CA ASP A 53 0.11 -1.27 9.25
C ASP A 53 -0.90 -0.18 9.58
N GLN A 54 -0.41 1.03 9.91
CA GLN A 54 -1.28 2.18 10.17
C GLN A 54 -2.14 2.57 8.97
N VAL A 55 -1.59 2.55 7.75
CA VAL A 55 -2.35 2.88 6.54
C VAL A 55 -3.34 1.78 6.17
N LEU A 56 -2.96 0.52 6.34
CA LEU A 56 -3.87 -0.61 6.11
C LEU A 56 -5.04 -0.58 7.10
N ALA A 57 -4.85 -0.10 8.32
CA ALA A 57 -5.89 0.08 9.34
C ALA A 57 -6.92 1.18 9.00
N HIS A 58 -6.72 2.00 7.97
CA HIS A 58 -7.69 3.04 7.60
C HIS A 58 -9.04 2.43 7.18
N ASP A 59 -10.14 3.11 7.52
CA ASP A 59 -11.51 2.67 7.19
C ASP A 59 -11.69 2.45 5.69
N PHE A 60 -11.09 3.29 4.84
CA PHE A 60 -11.15 3.16 3.38
C PHE A 60 -10.69 1.77 2.87
N VAL A 61 -9.69 1.17 3.53
CA VAL A 61 -9.14 -0.14 3.15
C VAL A 61 -10.07 -1.29 3.57
N HIS A 62 -10.84 -1.08 4.64
CA HIS A 62 -11.74 -2.08 5.21
C HIS A 62 -13.18 -1.94 4.71
N ASP A 63 -13.54 -0.77 4.19
CA ASP A 63 -14.88 -0.50 3.70
C ASP A 63 -15.16 -1.23 2.39
N SER A 64 -15.87 -2.35 2.52
CA SER A 64 -16.27 -3.22 1.40
C SER A 64 -17.31 -2.57 0.47
N SER A 65 -17.90 -1.43 0.86
CA SER A 65 -18.91 -0.72 0.06
C SER A 65 -18.32 0.05 -1.12
N LEU A 66 -17.02 0.34 -1.13
CA LEU A 66 -16.37 1.12 -2.19
C LEU A 66 -15.89 0.27 -3.38
N VAL A 67 -15.82 -1.05 -3.22
CA VAL A 67 -15.38 -2.00 -4.29
C VAL A 67 -16.52 -2.28 -5.29
N GLN A 68 -17.76 -1.85 -4.99
CA GLN A 68 -18.94 -2.03 -5.84
C GLN A 68 -19.36 -0.72 -6.53
N SER A 69 -18.51 -0.14 -7.37
CA SER A 69 -19.00 0.81 -8.37
C SER A 69 -18.04 0.88 -9.55
N LYS A 70 -18.17 -0.08 -10.46
CA LYS A 70 -17.75 0.05 -11.86
C LYS A 70 -18.43 -1.07 -12.66
N ASP A 71 -19.71 -0.83 -12.94
CA ASP A 71 -20.27 -1.19 -14.26
C ASP A 71 -19.69 -0.23 -15.31
#